data_AF-A0A5E7FZL9-F1
#
_entry.id   AF-A0A5E7FZL9-F1
#
_cell.length_a   1.000
_cell.length_b   1.000
_cell.length_c   1.000
_cell.angle_alpha   90.00
_cell.angle_beta   90.00
_cell.angle_gamma   90.00
#
_symmetry.space_group_name_H-M   'P 1'
#
loop_
_entity.id
_entity.type
_entity.pdbx_description
1 polymer ?
#
loop_
_entity_poly.entity_id
_entity_poly.type
_entity_poly.pdbx_seq_one_letter_code
_entity_poly.pdbx_strand_id
1 'polypeptide(L)' 'MTHIYLPDGSLIIDDSELMPQHQARRMAHEGMPPAGIASELGEPLADVQQWIQEAPYETPEAYWLRRYNEGTIDDDEDE' A
#
# COMPACT_ATOMS: atom_id res chain seq x y z
N MET A 1 -9.14 3.90 -2.65
CA MET A 1 -8.74 5.30 -2.92
C MET A 1 -8.95 6.07 -1.64
N THR A 2 -7.86 6.60 -1.10
CA THR A 2 -7.79 7.19 0.23
C THR A 2 -7.19 8.57 0.12
N HIS A 3 -7.81 9.52 0.82
CA HIS A 3 -7.38 10.92 0.86
C HIS A 3 -6.51 11.12 2.10
N ILE A 4 -5.24 11.45 1.90
CA ILE A 4 -4.25 11.63 2.96
C ILE A 4 -3.86 13.09 3.00
N TYR A 5 -4.09 13.74 4.14
CA TYR A 5 -3.69 15.12 4.36
C TYR A 5 -2.33 15.15 5.06
N LEU A 6 -1.35 15.72 4.39
CA LEU A 6 -0.01 15.90 4.93
C LEU A 6 0.05 17.08 5.92
N PRO A 7 1.06 17.14 6.81
CA PRO A 7 1.17 18.19 7.82
C PRO A 7 1.34 19.62 7.26
N ASP A 8 1.82 19.77 6.04
CA ASP A 8 1.93 21.03 5.29
C ASP A 8 0.60 21.49 4.67
N GLY A 9 -0.43 20.65 4.72
CA GLY A 9 -1.74 20.90 4.11
C GLY A 9 -1.91 20.31 2.71
N SER A 10 -0.88 19.64 2.18
CA SER A 10 -0.94 18.96 0.88
C SER A 10 -1.87 17.74 0.93
N LEU A 11 -2.57 17.48 -0.18
CA LEU A 11 -3.49 16.35 -0.31
C LEU A 11 -2.88 15.30 -1.23
N ILE A 12 -2.69 14.09 -0.70
CA ILE A 12 -2.33 12.92 -1.47
C ILE A 12 -3.56 12.06 -1.70
N ILE A 13 -3.75 11.69 -2.96
CA ILE A 13 -4.78 10.76 -3.39
C ILE A 13 -4.09 9.41 -3.66
N ASP A 14 -4.22 8.49 -2.72
CA ASP A 14 -3.62 7.16 -2.83
C ASP A 14 -4.66 6.12 -3.29
N ASP A 15 -4.40 5.47 -4.41
CA ASP A 15 -5.20 4.36 -4.94
C ASP A 15 -4.52 2.99 -4.74
N SER A 16 -3.42 2.93 -3.98
CA SER A 16 -2.64 1.71 -3.73
C SER A 16 -3.50 0.60 -3.12
N GLU A 17 -4.51 0.94 -2.30
CA GLU A 17 -5.46 -0.02 -1.73
C GLU A 17 -6.34 -0.73 -2.77
N LEU A 18 -6.42 -0.21 -4.01
CA LEU A 18 -7.10 -0.88 -5.11
C LEU A 18 -6.21 -1.96 -5.76
N MET A 19 -4.90 -1.94 -5.51
CA MET A 19 -3.95 -2.89 -6.08
C MET A 19 -4.01 -4.23 -5.32
N PRO A 20 -4.07 -5.36 -6.04
CA PRO A 20 -4.16 -6.69 -5.40
C PRO A 20 -2.95 -7.00 -4.52
N GLN A 21 -1.76 -6.49 -4.86
CA GLN A 21 -0.57 -6.63 -4.00
C GLN A 21 -0.71 -5.98 -2.62
N HIS A 22 -1.38 -4.82 -2.54
CA HIS A 22 -1.58 -4.10 -1.29
C HIS A 22 -2.64 -4.81 -0.45
N GLN A 23 -3.73 -5.24 -1.08
CA GLN A 23 -4.77 -6.03 -0.43
C GLN A 23 -4.23 -7.37 0.09
N ALA A 24 -3.37 -8.04 -0.67
CA ALA A 24 -2.73 -9.28 -0.24
C ALA A 24 -1.87 -9.07 1.02
N ARG A 25 -1.06 -8.01 1.05
CA ARG A 25 -0.26 -7.66 2.24
C ARG A 25 -1.15 -7.33 3.44
N ARG A 26 -2.23 -6.57 3.22
CA ARG A 26 -3.21 -6.24 4.27
C ARG A 26 -3.84 -7.49 4.88
N MET A 27 -4.38 -8.36 4.04
CA MET A 27 -5.02 -9.60 4.48
C MET A 27 -4.03 -10.53 5.19
N ALA A 28 -2.79 -10.61 4.71
CA ALA A 28 -1.74 -11.39 5.36
C ALA A 28 -1.39 -10.83 6.74
N HIS A 29 -1.32 -9.49 6.87
CA HIS A 29 -1.13 -8.81 8.15
C HIS A 29 -2.31 -9.02 9.11
N GLU A 30 -3.54 -9.12 8.59
CA GLU A 30 -4.74 -9.47 9.35
C GLU A 30 -4.80 -10.96 9.78
N GLY A 31 -3.81 -11.77 9.35
CA GLY A 31 -3.67 -13.18 9.73
C GLY A 31 -4.30 -14.17 8.75
N MET A 32 -4.74 -13.71 7.57
CA MET A 32 -5.25 -14.60 6.53
C MET A 32 -4.11 -15.40 5.90
N PRO A 33 -4.27 -16.72 5.68
CA PRO A 33 -3.25 -17.52 5.01
C PRO A 33 -3.15 -17.17 3.52
N PRO A 34 -1.96 -17.23 2.90
CA PRO A 34 -1.76 -16.89 1.48
C PRO A 34 -2.70 -17.62 0.50
N ALA A 35 -3.06 -18.88 0.79
CA ALA A 35 -4.01 -19.62 -0.03
C ALA A 35 -5.45 -19.07 0.03
N GLY A 36 -5.86 -18.53 1.18
CA GLY A 36 -7.15 -17.86 1.33
C GLY A 36 -7.17 -16.53 0.57
N ILE A 37 -6.08 -15.77 0.69
CA ILE A 37 -5.88 -14.49 -0.02
C ILE A 37 -5.92 -14.69 -1.54
N ALA A 38 -5.18 -15.67 -2.05
CA ALA A 38 -5.20 -16.02 -3.48
C ALA A 38 -6.62 -16.35 -3.98
N SER A 39 -7.40 -17.07 -3.18
CA SER A 39 -8.79 -17.39 -3.51
C SER A 39 -9.71 -16.17 -3.48
N GLU A 40 -9.52 -15.26 -2.52
CA GLU A 40 -10.32 -14.04 -2.35
C GLU A 40 -10.04 -13.02 -3.47
N LEU A 41 -8.75 -12.86 -3.84
CA LEU A 41 -8.30 -11.93 -4.87
C LEU A 41 -8.44 -12.49 -6.29
N GLY A 42 -8.59 -13.81 -6.43
CA GLY A 42 -8.59 -14.49 -7.73
C GLY A 42 -7.20 -14.56 -8.39
N GLU A 43 -6.15 -14.38 -7.60
CA GLU A 43 -4.76 -14.28 -8.05
C GLU A 43 -3.98 -15.58 -7.79
N PRO A 44 -2.91 -15.86 -8.54
CA PRO A 44 -2.07 -17.04 -8.28
C PRO A 44 -1.40 -16.99 -6.90
N LEU A 45 -1.37 -18.14 -6.22
CA LEU A 45 -0.72 -18.27 -4.90
C LEU A 45 0.74 -17.83 -4.93
N ALA A 46 1.46 -18.09 -6.02
CA ALA A 46 2.86 -17.70 -6.17
C ALA A 46 3.02 -16.17 -6.15
N ASP A 47 2.16 -15.44 -6.85
CA ASP A 47 2.20 -13.97 -6.91
C ASP A 47 1.83 -13.37 -5.56
N VAL A 48 0.78 -13.89 -4.90
CA VAL A 48 0.40 -13.47 -3.55
C VAL A 48 1.54 -13.68 -2.54
N GLN A 49 2.22 -14.84 -2.59
CA GLN A 49 3.37 -15.11 -1.74
C GLN A 49 4.53 -14.15 -2.02
N GLN A 50 4.80 -13.86 -3.30
CA GLN A 50 5.82 -12.90 -3.68
C GLN A 50 5.49 -11.49 -3.16
N TRP A 51 4.24 -11.03 -3.32
CA TRP A 51 3.83 -9.72 -2.83
C TRP A 51 4.00 -9.57 -1.32
N ILE A 52 3.60 -10.59 -0.55
CA ILE A 52 3.74 -10.60 0.91
C ILE A 52 5.22 -10.58 1.33
N GLN A 53 6.12 -11.21 0.56
CA GLN A 53 7.56 -11.25 0.87
C GLN A 53 8.31 -9.98 0.45
N GLU A 54 7.85 -9.29 -0.59
CA GLU A 54 8.52 -8.13 -1.16
C GLU A 54 8.55 -6.94 -0.18
N ALA A 55 7.47 -6.71 0.56
CA ALA A 55 7.41 -5.66 1.56
C ALA A 55 6.38 -5.99 2.65
N PRO A 56 6.63 -5.55 3.91
CA PRO A 56 5.62 -5.61 4.95
C PRO A 56 4.41 -4.76 4.59
N TYR A 57 3.25 -5.10 5.14
CA TYR A 57 2.09 -4.23 5.06
C TYR A 57 2.36 -2.93 5.81
N GLU A 58 2.13 -1.81 5.13
CA GLU A 58 2.14 -0.47 5.71
C GLU A 58 0.87 0.24 5.22
N THR A 59 0.24 1.02 6.11
CA THR A 59 -0.92 1.80 5.70
C THR A 59 -0.47 2.91 4.74
N PRO A 60 -1.32 3.29 3.76
CA PRO A 60 -1.01 4.40 2.87
C PRO A 60 -0.58 5.67 3.64
N GLU A 61 -1.29 6.00 4.72
CA GLU A 61 -0.95 7.14 5.57
C GLU A 61 0.46 7.04 6.17
N ALA A 62 0.84 5.89 6.73
CA ALA A 62 2.16 5.70 7.32
C ALA A 62 3.27 5.80 6.26
N TYR A 63 3.04 5.22 5.08
CA TYR A 63 3.96 5.26 3.95
C TYR A 63 4.22 6.69 3.48
N TRP A 64 3.15 7.46 3.25
CA TRP A 64 3.24 8.84 2.78
C TRP A 64 3.79 9.77 3.87
N LEU A 65 3.41 9.57 5.13
CA LEU A 65 3.96 10.35 6.25
C LEU A 65 5.45 10.07 6.45
N ARG A 66 5.91 8.83 6.25
CA ARG A 66 7.35 8.50 6.29
C ARG A 66 8.10 9.24 5.20
N ARG A 67 7.63 9.17 3.94
CA ARG A 67 8.25 9.88 2.82
C ARG A 67 8.25 11.39 2.98
N TYR A 68 7.18 11.95 3.54
CA TYR A 68 7.10 13.37 3.91
C TYR A 68 8.20 13.74 4.91
N ASN A 69 8.34 12.96 5.99
CA ASN A 69 9.38 13.19 7.00
C ASN A 69 10.81 12.97 6.48
N GLU A 70 10.98 12.07 5.52
CA GLU A 70 12.25 11.83 4.82
C GLU A 70 12.59 12.96 3.83
N GLY A 71 11.65 13.88 3.55
CA GLY A 71 11.83 14.94 2.56
C GLY A 71 11.91 14.42 1.11
N THR A 72 11.34 13.24 0.87
CA THR A 72 11.33 12.54 -0.43
C THR A 72 10.00 12.67 -1.17
N ILE A 73 9.15 13.57 -0.70
CA ILE A 73 8.02 14.04 -1.49
C ILE A 73 8.61 15.12 -2.39
N ASP A 74 8.97 14.73 -3.61
CA ASP A 74 9.24 15.70 -4.67
C ASP A 74 7.94 16.47 -4.92
N ASP A 75 7.99 17.78 -4.69
CA ASP A 75 6.93 18.75 -4.98
C ASP A 75 6.92 19.13 -6.48
N ASP A 76 7.61 18.36 -7.33
CA ASP A 76 7.70 18.57 -8.76
C ASP A 76 6.45 18.03 -9.48
N GLU A 77 5.29 18.65 -9.22
CA GLU A 77 4.15 18.70 -10.15
C GLU A 77 3.90 20.15 -10.64
N ASP A 78 4.94 20.99 -10.69
CA ASP A 78 4.95 22.26 -11.43
C ASP A 78 5.65 22.09 -12.81
N GLU A 79 4.93 21.56 -13.81
CA GLU A 79 5.15 21.97 -15.22
C GLU A 79 3.84 21.98 -16.05
#